data_AF-A0A261BQA7-F1
#
_entry.id   AF-A0A261BQA7-F1
#
_cell.length_a   1.000
_cell.length_b   1.000
_cell.length_c   1.000
_cell.angle_alpha   90.00
_cell.angle_beta   90.00
_cell.angle_gamma   90.00
#
_symmetry.space_group_name_H-M   'P 1'
#
loop_
_entity.id
_entity.type
_entity.pdbx_description
1 polymer ?
#
loop_
_entity_poly.entity_id
_entity_poly.type
_entity_poly.pdbx_seq_one_letter_code
_entity_poly.pdbx_strand_id
1 'polypeptide(L)'
;MNLDGGSKKLKEFVEEVYHISSQNDKTFELISSIQSEFRNFKLDIEFNRASKPTDTLNLDGGNKKLEELVEEVIKDIKNPSKEYPKLAIPNEVNSSPNTSVFRINAASLILGAKVDSSRSSSSDNNPSIGRDQSGYVLIDRSDPPSDKAWCSNEENPILTIDLAKYVRPISVSYQHSK
;
A
#
# COMPACT_ATOMS: atom_id res chain seq x y z
N MET A 1 17.75 -33.77 48.73
CA MET A 1 16.40 -33.45 48.24
C MET A 1 16.47 -32.07 47.59
N ASN A 2 16.52 -32.00 46.26
CA ASN A 2 16.56 -30.73 45.52
C ASN A 2 15.13 -30.29 45.19
N LEU A 3 14.49 -29.59 46.13
CA LEU A 3 13.17 -28.95 45.94
C LEU A 3 13.27 -27.61 45.19
N ASP A 4 14.49 -27.13 44.93
CA ASP A 4 14.77 -25.80 44.39
C ASP A 4 14.67 -25.72 42.85
N GLY A 5 15.01 -26.81 42.14
CA GLY A 5 15.03 -26.84 40.67
C GLY A 5 13.65 -26.74 40.01
N GLY A 6 12.59 -27.23 40.66
CA GLY A 6 11.21 -27.15 40.15
C GLY A 6 10.63 -25.74 40.25
N SER A 7 10.97 -25.00 41.31
CA SER A 7 10.51 -23.63 41.55
C SER A 7 11.11 -22.65 40.54
N LYS A 8 12.39 -22.82 40.19
CA LYS A 8 13.08 -21.95 39.23
C LYS A 8 12.50 -22.08 37.81
N LYS A 9 12.23 -23.31 37.36
CA LYS A 9 11.65 -23.58 36.04
C LYS A 9 10.22 -23.05 35.92
N LEU A 10 9.45 -23.07 37.02
CA LEU A 10 8.10 -22.51 37.05
C LEU A 10 8.12 -20.98 36.91
N LYS A 11 9.10 -20.30 37.52
CA LYS A 11 9.25 -18.84 37.44
C LYS A 11 9.64 -18.39 36.02
N GLU A 12 10.58 -19.08 35.38
CA GLU A 12 10.97 -18.78 33.98
C GLU A 12 9.78 -18.91 33.03
N PHE A 13 8.96 -19.97 33.18
CA PHE A 13 7.76 -20.15 32.35
C PHE A 13 6.74 -19.02 32.54
N VAL A 14 6.52 -18.57 33.77
CA VAL A 14 5.59 -17.46 34.06
C VAL A 14 6.09 -16.14 33.46
N GLU A 15 7.39 -15.85 33.54
CA GLU A 15 7.98 -14.65 32.93
C GLU A 15 7.86 -14.68 31.41
N GLU A 16 8.09 -15.84 30.77
CA GLU A 16 7.95 -16.02 29.33
C GLU A 16 6.50 -15.78 28.86
N VAL A 17 5.52 -16.36 29.56
CA VAL A 17 4.10 -16.15 29.27
C VAL A 17 3.70 -14.69 29.42
N TYR A 18 4.18 -14.00 30.47
CA TYR A 18 3.90 -12.59 30.69
C TYR A 18 4.49 -11.71 29.58
N HIS A 19 5.72 -12.02 29.15
CA HIS A 19 6.38 -11.32 28.07
C HIS A 19 5.64 -11.50 26.73
N ILE A 20 5.22 -12.73 26.41
CA ILE A 20 4.42 -13.02 25.21
C ILE A 20 3.07 -12.28 25.25
N SER A 21 2.38 -12.29 26.40
CA SER A 21 1.12 -11.56 26.56
C SER A 21 1.30 -10.07 26.30
N SER A 22 2.34 -9.46 26.88
CA SER A 22 2.64 -8.04 26.67
C SER A 22 2.97 -7.70 25.22
N GLN A 23 3.67 -8.60 24.51
CA GLN A 23 3.93 -8.41 23.07
C GLN A 23 2.65 -8.52 22.24
N ASN A 24 1.76 -9.45 22.58
CA ASN A 24 0.47 -9.57 21.91
C ASN A 24 -0.38 -8.31 22.12
N ASP A 25 -0.43 -7.78 23.34
CA ASP A 25 -1.17 -6.54 23.64
C ASP A 25 -0.66 -5.36 22.79
N LYS A 26 0.67 -5.19 22.71
CA LYS A 26 1.29 -4.18 21.83
C LYS A 26 0.96 -4.39 20.36
N THR A 27 0.87 -5.65 19.93
CA THR A 27 0.51 -6.00 18.56
C THR A 27 -0.96 -5.67 18.27
N PHE A 28 -1.86 -5.96 19.22
CA PHE A 28 -3.28 -5.60 19.10
C PHE A 28 -3.50 -4.09 19.07
N GLU A 29 -2.77 -3.32 19.87
CA GLU A 29 -2.80 -1.85 19.84
C GLU A 29 -2.34 -1.31 18.47
N LEU A 30 -1.24 -1.85 17.93
CA LEU A 30 -0.75 -1.45 16.61
C LEU A 30 -1.76 -1.79 15.50
N ILE A 31 -2.34 -3.00 15.53
CA ILE A 31 -3.39 -3.40 14.57
C ILE A 31 -4.60 -2.46 14.67
N SER A 32 -5.01 -2.11 15.88
CA SER A 32 -6.15 -1.21 16.13
C SER A 32 -5.87 0.20 15.60
N SER A 33 -4.65 0.71 15.80
CA SER A 33 -4.18 1.98 15.25
C SER A 33 -4.21 1.97 13.72
N ILE A 34 -3.63 0.95 13.08
CA ILE A 34 -3.62 0.80 11.61
C ILE A 34 -5.04 0.74 11.05
N GLN A 35 -5.94 -0.04 11.68
CA GLN A 35 -7.33 -0.12 11.25
C GLN A 35 -8.07 1.22 11.39
N SER A 36 -7.73 2.01 12.41
CA SER A 36 -8.28 3.35 12.60
C SER A 36 -7.83 4.32 11.51
N GLU A 37 -6.53 4.36 11.23
CA GLU A 37 -5.99 5.20 10.14
C GLU A 37 -6.57 4.80 8.78
N PHE A 38 -6.71 3.49 8.52
CA PHE A 38 -7.33 3.00 7.29
C PHE A 38 -8.78 3.46 7.12
N ARG A 39 -9.56 3.51 8.21
CA ARG A 39 -10.93 4.06 8.20
C ARG A 39 -10.92 5.56 7.89
N ASN A 40 -10.00 6.32 8.49
CA ASN A 40 -9.87 7.76 8.22
C ASN A 40 -9.52 8.02 6.75
N PHE A 41 -8.55 7.29 6.19
CA PHE A 41 -8.21 7.41 4.76
C PHE A 41 -9.37 7.05 3.84
N LYS A 42 -10.16 6.03 4.18
CA LYS A 42 -11.36 5.67 3.41
C LYS A 42 -12.36 6.83 3.40
N LEU A 43 -12.62 7.45 4.55
CA LEU A 43 -13.52 8.59 4.66
C LEU A 43 -13.02 9.81 3.88
N ASP A 44 -11.72 10.10 3.92
CA ASP A 44 -11.13 11.20 3.14
C ASP A 44 -11.29 10.98 1.63
N ILE A 45 -11.11 9.75 1.16
CA ILE A 45 -11.30 9.40 -0.25
C ILE A 45 -12.78 9.56 -0.66
N GLU A 46 -13.71 9.10 0.16
CA GLU A 46 -15.15 9.22 -0.09
C GLU A 46 -15.62 10.69 -0.06
N PHE A 47 -15.12 11.49 0.90
CA PHE A 47 -15.40 12.91 1.01
C PHE A 47 -14.90 13.69 -0.22
N ASN A 48 -13.67 13.44 -0.66
CA ASN A 48 -13.10 14.06 -1.87
C ASN A 48 -13.81 13.63 -3.17
N ARG A 49 -14.47 12.46 -3.16
CA ARG A 49 -15.31 12.00 -4.28
C ARG A 49 -16.69 12.64 -4.27
N ALA A 50 -17.28 12.86 -3.09
CA ALA A 50 -18.60 13.47 -2.92
C ALA A 50 -18.59 15.00 -3.07
N SER A 51 -17.45 15.66 -2.83
CA SER A 51 -17.33 17.14 -2.85
C SER A 51 -17.16 17.76 -4.25
N LYS A 52 -17.29 16.98 -5.34
CA LYS A 52 -17.38 17.53 -6.70
C LYS A 52 -18.80 17.42 -7.27
N PRO A 53 -19.62 18.47 -7.16
CA PRO A 53 -20.61 18.79 -8.19
C PRO A 53 -19.89 19.53 -9.33
N THR A 54 -20.07 19.06 -10.55
CA THR A 54 -19.91 19.89 -11.76
C THR A 54 -20.86 21.07 -11.66
N ASP A 55 -20.31 22.28 -11.51
CA ASP A 55 -20.73 23.49 -12.21
C ASP A 55 -19.62 24.56 -12.08
N THR A 56 -19.27 25.14 -13.22
CA THR A 56 -18.34 26.27 -13.48
C THR A 56 -17.77 27.01 -12.25
N LEU A 57 -16.46 26.90 -12.00
CA LEU A 57 -15.78 27.74 -11.00
C LEU A 57 -14.48 28.35 -11.55
N ASN A 58 -14.44 29.67 -11.38
CA ASN A 58 -13.39 30.60 -11.77
C ASN A 58 -12.01 30.25 -11.17
N LEU A 59 -10.99 30.34 -12.01
CA LEU A 59 -9.58 29.98 -11.78
C LEU A 59 -8.78 30.99 -10.92
N ASP A 60 -9.32 31.46 -9.79
CA ASP A 60 -8.60 32.46 -8.96
C ASP A 60 -8.46 32.10 -7.46
N GLY A 61 -9.24 31.13 -6.95
CA GLY A 61 -9.23 30.80 -5.52
C GLY A 61 -8.22 29.74 -5.06
N GLY A 62 -7.83 28.82 -5.93
CA GLY A 62 -7.09 27.60 -5.56
C GLY A 62 -5.58 27.79 -5.36
N ASN A 63 -4.98 28.80 -6.00
CA ASN A 63 -3.53 28.94 -6.03
C ASN A 63 -2.94 29.44 -4.70
N LYS A 64 -3.70 30.25 -3.94
CA LYS A 64 -3.22 30.85 -2.68
C LYS A 64 -2.95 29.80 -1.59
N LYS A 65 -3.78 28.75 -1.52
CA LYS A 65 -3.65 27.68 -0.52
C LYS A 65 -2.51 26.71 -0.84
N LEU A 66 -2.18 26.60 -2.13
CA LEU A 66 -1.05 25.79 -2.63
C LEU A 66 0.27 26.54 -2.42
N GLU A 67 0.28 27.86 -2.61
CA GLU A 67 1.42 28.72 -2.28
C GLU A 67 1.75 28.71 -0.78
N GLU A 68 0.75 28.76 0.12
CA GLU A 68 0.99 28.64 1.57
C GLU A 68 1.64 27.31 1.96
N LEU A 69 1.17 26.18 1.39
CA LEU A 69 1.75 24.86 1.66
C LEU A 69 3.18 24.73 1.13
N VAL A 70 3.46 25.33 -0.04
CA VAL A 70 4.81 25.31 -0.62
C VAL A 70 5.77 26.17 0.20
N GLU A 71 5.34 27.33 0.69
CA GLU A 71 6.13 28.18 1.59
C GLU A 71 6.43 27.49 2.93
N GLU A 72 5.46 26.76 3.51
CA GLU A 72 5.64 26.00 4.75
C GLU A 72 6.69 24.89 4.57
N VAL A 73 6.62 24.12 3.47
CA VAL A 73 7.59 23.07 3.15
C VAL A 73 9.00 23.64 2.90
N ILE A 74 9.11 24.77 2.20
CA ILE A 74 10.41 25.42 1.95
C ILE A 74 11.04 25.94 3.26
N LYS A 75 10.22 26.41 4.20
CA LYS A 75 10.69 26.88 5.51
C LYS A 75 11.24 25.74 6.37
N ASP A 76 10.61 24.56 6.32
CA ASP A 76 11.08 23.35 7.01
C ASP A 76 12.39 22.79 6.40
N ILE A 77 12.57 22.93 5.08
CA ILE A 77 13.82 22.53 4.40
C ILE A 77 14.99 23.45 4.76
N LYS A 78 14.74 24.76 4.94
CA LYS A 78 15.81 25.75 5.23
C LYS A 78 16.31 25.73 6.67
N ASN A 79 15.64 25.03 7.60
CA ASN A 79 16.05 24.99 9.00
C ASN A 79 15.95 23.57 9.58
N PRO A 80 16.93 22.69 9.32
CA PRO A 80 16.91 21.30 9.77
C PRO A 80 17.31 21.23 11.25
N SER A 81 16.50 21.79 12.15
CA SER A 81 16.75 21.74 13.61
C SER A 81 15.93 20.66 14.32
N LYS A 82 15.26 19.77 13.59
CA LYS A 82 14.60 18.60 14.18
C LYS A 82 15.47 17.38 13.94
N GLU A 83 16.28 17.08 14.94
CA GLU A 83 17.02 15.82 15.05
C GLU A 83 15.99 14.69 15.19
N TYR A 84 15.73 13.98 14.10
CA TYR A 84 14.90 12.77 14.15
C TYR A 84 15.70 11.68 14.87
N PRO A 85 15.13 11.01 15.89
CA PRO A 85 15.80 9.89 16.54
C PRO A 85 16.15 8.83 15.49
N LYS A 86 17.45 8.58 15.33
CA LYS A 86 17.96 7.50 14.48
C LYS A 86 17.40 6.19 15.02
N LEU A 87 16.42 5.62 14.33
CA LEU A 87 15.90 4.30 14.63
C LEU A 87 17.03 3.30 14.38
N ALA A 88 17.66 2.84 15.45
CA ALA A 88 18.66 1.78 15.39
C ALA A 88 17.93 0.50 14.95
N ILE A 89 18.23 0.03 13.74
CA ILE A 89 17.85 -1.29 13.27
C ILE A 89 18.59 -2.29 14.17
N PRO A 90 17.90 -3.15 14.95
CA PRO A 90 18.57 -4.18 15.71
C PRO A 90 19.23 -5.17 14.74
N ASN A 91 20.53 -5.38 14.92
CA ASN A 91 21.32 -6.33 14.16
C ASN A 91 20.72 -7.73 14.21
N GLU A 92 20.83 -8.43 13.07
CA GLU A 92 20.45 -9.82 12.84
C GLU A 92 20.74 -10.72 14.05
N VAL A 93 19.67 -11.24 14.65
CA VAL A 93 19.74 -12.48 15.41
C VAL A 93 19.16 -13.58 14.52
N ASN A 94 20.08 -14.40 14.02
CA ASN A 94 19.92 -15.69 13.36
C ASN A 94 18.55 -16.34 13.59
N SER A 95 17.58 -16.01 12.74
CA SER A 95 16.42 -16.86 12.51
C SER A 95 16.70 -17.64 11.23
N SER A 96 16.69 -18.97 11.34
CA SER A 96 16.73 -19.88 10.20
C SER A 96 15.78 -19.38 9.10
N PRO A 97 16.20 -19.27 7.83
CA PRO A 97 15.32 -18.83 6.76
C PRO A 97 14.30 -19.94 6.51
N ASN A 98 13.21 -19.94 7.27
CA ASN A 98 11.94 -20.46 6.80
C ASN A 98 11.44 -19.47 5.74
N THR A 99 12.20 -19.33 4.66
CA THR A 99 11.80 -18.61 3.45
C THR A 99 10.74 -19.47 2.76
N SER A 100 9.55 -19.50 3.35
CA SER A 100 8.34 -19.50 2.53
C SER A 100 8.54 -18.33 1.58
N VAL A 101 8.90 -18.61 0.33
CA VAL A 101 9.08 -17.59 -0.69
C VAL A 101 7.72 -16.96 -0.86
N PHE A 102 7.49 -15.84 -0.19
CA PHE A 102 6.25 -15.09 -0.33
C PHE A 102 6.13 -14.71 -1.81
N ARG A 103 5.22 -15.39 -2.51
CA ARG A 103 4.92 -15.06 -3.90
C ARG A 103 4.24 -13.70 -3.88
N ILE A 104 4.89 -12.72 -4.47
CA ILE A 104 4.33 -11.38 -4.63
C ILE A 104 3.77 -11.23 -6.05
N ASN A 105 2.62 -10.58 -6.17
CA ASN A 105 2.19 -10.06 -7.46
C ASN A 105 2.92 -8.74 -7.74
N ALA A 106 4.02 -8.80 -8.49
CA ALA A 106 4.78 -7.61 -8.87
C ALA A 106 4.00 -6.67 -9.82
N ALA A 107 2.92 -7.15 -10.44
CA ALA A 107 2.02 -6.38 -11.27
C ALA A 107 0.82 -5.80 -10.49
N SER A 108 0.87 -5.76 -9.15
CA SER A 108 -0.21 -5.23 -8.32
C SER A 108 -0.24 -3.70 -8.31
N LEU A 109 -1.42 -3.12 -8.63
CA LEU A 109 -1.65 -1.67 -8.55
C LEU A 109 -1.35 -1.11 -7.14
N ILE A 110 -1.73 -1.86 -6.10
CA ILE A 110 -1.57 -1.46 -4.70
C ILE A 110 -0.09 -1.41 -4.31
N LEU A 111 0.74 -2.25 -4.92
CA LEU A 111 2.19 -2.21 -4.72
C LEU A 111 2.87 -1.15 -5.59
N GLY A 112 2.13 -0.49 -6.49
CA GLY A 112 2.61 0.62 -7.32
C GLY A 112 2.92 0.25 -8.77
N ALA A 113 2.49 -0.92 -9.24
CA ALA A 113 2.56 -1.26 -10.67
C ALA A 113 1.65 -0.33 -11.49
N LYS A 114 2.03 -0.07 -12.74
CA LYS A 114 1.31 0.87 -13.62
C LYS A 114 1.19 0.30 -15.02
N VAL A 115 0.12 0.64 -15.71
CA VAL A 115 0.00 0.41 -17.15
C VAL A 115 0.80 1.50 -17.85
N ASP A 116 1.69 1.09 -18.77
CA ASP A 116 2.35 2.03 -19.67
C ASP A 116 1.49 2.19 -20.92
N SER A 117 0.69 3.26 -20.94
CA SER A 117 -0.20 3.59 -22.06
C SER A 117 0.53 3.94 -23.35
N SER A 118 1.80 4.38 -23.30
CA SER A 118 2.59 4.70 -24.49
C SER A 118 3.10 3.46 -25.22
N ARG A 119 3.21 2.34 -24.49
CA ARG A 119 3.63 1.02 -25.01
C ARG A 119 2.49 -0.01 -25.01
N SER A 120 1.25 0.43 -24.81
CA SER A 120 0.07 -0.42 -24.86
C SER A 120 -0.79 -0.03 -26.04
N SER A 121 -1.57 -0.99 -26.54
CA SER A 121 -2.66 -0.76 -27.48
C SER A 121 -3.68 0.21 -26.88
N SER A 122 -4.44 0.85 -27.76
CA SER A 122 -5.56 1.71 -27.38
C SER A 122 -6.60 0.92 -26.58
N SER A 123 -7.15 1.54 -25.53
CA SER A 123 -8.14 0.89 -24.66
C SER A 123 -9.32 1.79 -24.34
N ASP A 124 -10.49 1.18 -24.14
CA ASP A 124 -11.70 1.85 -23.67
C ASP A 124 -11.56 2.48 -22.27
N ASN A 125 -10.66 1.95 -21.44
CA ASN A 125 -10.36 2.44 -20.10
C ASN A 125 -9.44 3.66 -20.05
N ASN A 126 -8.96 4.15 -21.20
CA ASN A 126 -8.17 5.37 -21.29
C ASN A 126 -8.92 6.42 -22.13
N PRO A 127 -10.01 7.01 -21.60
CA PRO A 127 -10.83 7.93 -22.37
C PRO A 127 -10.10 9.24 -22.64
N SER A 128 -10.29 9.82 -23.83
CA SER A 128 -9.73 11.13 -24.20
C SER A 128 -10.20 12.28 -23.29
N ILE A 129 -11.34 12.09 -22.60
CA ILE A 129 -11.88 13.01 -21.61
C ILE A 129 -12.24 12.20 -20.36
N GLY A 130 -11.62 12.53 -19.22
CA GLY A 130 -11.87 11.85 -17.95
C GLY A 130 -10.58 11.44 -17.24
N ARG A 131 -10.72 10.60 -16.22
CA ARG A 131 -9.59 10.00 -15.49
C ARG A 131 -9.25 8.67 -16.15
N ASP A 132 -7.97 8.43 -16.40
CA ASP A 132 -7.43 7.14 -16.84
C ASP A 132 -7.78 6.03 -15.83
N GLN A 133 -8.42 4.97 -16.34
CA GLN A 133 -8.83 3.78 -15.59
C GLN A 133 -8.07 2.53 -16.02
N SER A 134 -7.07 2.66 -16.90
CA SER A 134 -6.26 1.54 -17.40
C SER A 134 -5.65 0.69 -16.30
N GLY A 135 -5.24 1.31 -15.18
CA GLY A 135 -4.65 0.63 -14.03
C GLY A 135 -5.59 -0.33 -13.28
N TYR A 136 -6.90 -0.29 -13.48
CA TYR A 136 -7.83 -1.18 -12.76
C TYR A 136 -7.67 -2.67 -13.12
N VAL A 137 -7.06 -2.97 -14.27
CA VAL A 137 -6.70 -4.33 -14.66
C VAL A 137 -5.63 -4.95 -13.74
N LEU A 138 -4.90 -4.12 -12.99
CA LEU A 138 -3.81 -4.52 -12.10
C LEU A 138 -4.27 -4.76 -10.64
N ILE A 139 -5.59 -4.73 -10.40
CA ILE A 139 -6.17 -4.97 -9.06
C ILE A 139 -6.51 -6.46 -8.93
N ASP A 140 -5.82 -7.13 -8.00
CA ASP A 140 -6.12 -8.51 -7.63
C ASP A 140 -7.51 -8.59 -6.99
N ARG A 141 -8.42 -9.32 -7.65
CA ARG A 141 -9.80 -9.54 -7.19
C ARG A 141 -10.17 -11.00 -7.39
N SER A 142 -10.82 -11.63 -6.40
CA SER A 142 -11.32 -13.00 -6.57
C SER A 142 -12.45 -13.10 -7.59
N ASP A 143 -13.23 -12.02 -7.72
CA ASP A 143 -14.36 -11.91 -8.65
C ASP A 143 -14.25 -10.57 -9.43
N PRO A 144 -13.63 -10.58 -10.62
CA PRO A 144 -13.47 -9.37 -11.41
C PRO A 144 -14.82 -8.96 -12.05
N PRO A 145 -15.25 -7.70 -11.90
CA PRO A 145 -16.47 -7.21 -12.53
C PRO A 145 -16.30 -7.07 -14.05
N SER A 146 -17.33 -7.48 -14.79
CA SER A 146 -17.31 -7.56 -16.26
C SER A 146 -17.14 -6.21 -16.96
N ASP A 147 -17.56 -5.11 -16.33
CA ASP A 147 -17.50 -3.75 -16.89
C ASP A 147 -16.22 -2.97 -16.52
N LYS A 148 -15.20 -3.67 -15.99
CA LYS A 148 -13.90 -3.09 -15.61
C LYS A 148 -12.73 -3.91 -16.17
N ALA A 149 -12.96 -4.66 -17.23
CA ALA A 149 -11.89 -5.28 -18.01
C ALA A 149 -11.15 -4.20 -18.82
N TRP A 150 -9.88 -4.45 -19.14
CA TRP A 150 -9.15 -3.64 -20.12
C TRP A 150 -9.44 -4.21 -21.50
N CYS A 151 -10.10 -3.43 -22.37
CA CYS A 151 -10.51 -3.90 -23.68
C CYS A 151 -9.85 -3.08 -24.78
N SER A 152 -9.48 -3.74 -25.88
CA SER A 152 -8.95 -3.11 -27.08
C SER A 152 -9.68 -3.67 -28.31
N ASN A 153 -9.82 -2.84 -29.34
CA ASN A 153 -10.38 -3.24 -30.63
C ASN A 153 -9.27 -3.64 -31.64
N GLU A 154 -8.01 -3.60 -31.23
CA GLU A 154 -6.90 -4.03 -32.06
C GLU A 154 -6.88 -5.55 -32.19
N GLU A 155 -6.55 -6.07 -33.38
CA GLU A 155 -6.52 -7.50 -33.67
C GLU A 155 -5.51 -8.27 -32.78
N ASN A 156 -4.37 -7.63 -32.50
CA ASN A 156 -3.30 -8.17 -31.65
C ASN A 156 -2.99 -7.18 -30.53
N PRO A 157 -3.81 -7.14 -29.47
CA PRO A 157 -3.69 -6.11 -28.45
C PRO A 157 -2.49 -6.37 -27.54
N ILE A 158 -1.73 -5.31 -27.24
CA ILE A 158 -0.58 -5.35 -26.35
C ILE A 158 -0.90 -4.54 -25.08
N LEU A 159 -0.71 -5.15 -23.91
CA LEU A 159 -0.78 -4.46 -22.62
C LEU A 159 0.60 -4.50 -21.96
N THR A 160 1.21 -3.33 -21.78
CA THR A 160 2.51 -3.17 -21.15
C THR A 160 2.34 -2.70 -19.71
N ILE A 161 3.01 -3.39 -18.77
CA ILE A 161 2.92 -3.14 -17.34
C ILE A 161 4.32 -2.86 -16.79
N ASP A 162 4.49 -1.69 -16.17
CA ASP A 162 5.64 -1.40 -15.33
C ASP A 162 5.42 -2.02 -13.95
N LEU A 163 6.26 -2.99 -13.61
CA LEU A 163 6.17 -3.71 -12.35
C LEU A 163 6.52 -2.79 -11.17
N ALA A 164 5.85 -3.01 -10.04
CA ALA A 164 6.11 -2.31 -8.79
C ALA A 164 7.55 -2.47 -8.28
N LYS A 165 8.17 -3.61 -8.61
CA LYS A 165 9.55 -3.95 -8.26
C LYS A 165 10.19 -4.71 -9.40
N TYR A 166 11.50 -4.51 -9.55
CA TYR A 166 12.29 -5.36 -10.42
C TYR A 166 12.33 -6.79 -9.84
N VAL A 167 11.79 -7.74 -10.59
CA VAL A 167 11.74 -9.16 -10.22
C VAL A 167 12.12 -10.01 -11.41
N ARG A 168 12.62 -11.23 -11.14
CA ARG A 168 12.66 -12.28 -12.16
C ARG A 168 11.28 -12.96 -12.18
N PRO A 169 10.48 -12.83 -13.26
CA PRO A 169 9.17 -13.46 -13.32
C PRO A 169 9.32 -14.98 -13.29
N ILE A 170 8.46 -15.63 -12.52
CA ILE A 170 8.37 -17.11 -12.44
C ILE A 170 7.05 -17.63 -13.00
N SER A 171 6.01 -16.79 -13.01
CA SER A 171 4.67 -17.13 -13.48
C SER A 171 3.89 -15.85 -13.80
N VAL A 172 2.92 -15.96 -14.69
CA VAL A 172 1.92 -14.92 -14.98
C VAL A 172 0.54 -15.56 -14.83
N SER A 173 -0.43 -14.81 -14.32
CA SER A 173 -1.82 -15.23 -14.19
C SER A 173 -2.75 -14.20 -14.81
N TYR A 174 -3.84 -14.66 -15.39
CA TYR A 174 -4.89 -13.85 -15.97
C TYR A 174 -6.24 -14.31 -15.44
N GLN A 175 -7.16 -13.36 -15.27
CA GLN A 175 -8.54 -13.61 -14.87
C GLN A 175 -9.48 -12.85 -15.79
N HIS A 176 -10.63 -13.47 -16.09
CA HIS A 176 -11.72 -12.84 -16.83
C HIS A 176 -13.03 -13.10 -16.09
N SER A 177 -13.98 -12.16 -16.21
CA SER A 177 -15.36 -12.39 -15.81
C SER A 177 -16.01 -13.45 -16.72
N LYS A 178 -17.00 -14.18 -16.20
CA LYS A 178 -17.80 -15.13 -16.99
C LYS A 178 -18.82 -14.43 -17.90
#